data_AF-A0A7C3GKX6-F1
#
_entry.id   AF-A0A7C3GKX6-F1
#
_cell.length_a   1.000
_cell.length_b   1.000
_cell.length_c   1.000
_cell.angle_alpha   90.00
_cell.angle_beta   90.00
_cell.angle_gamma   90.00
#
_symmetry.space_group_name_H-M   'P 1'
#
loop_
_entity.id
_entity.type
_entity.pdbx_description
1 polymer ?
#
loop_
_entity_poly.entity_id
_entity_poly.type
_entity_poly.pdbx_seq_one_letter_code
_entity_poly.pdbx_strand_id
1 'polypeptide(L)'
;MADWTVSADDLAAVRRMVGEPDDVAPWTDDVLTGIIAGYPLRDSSNHEPGDDAWVPTFDLNAAAAEVWEQKAAALTSQYDATVDGTTARRSQKFTHALRMAQYYRARRSARVTAVTTVGDAATVTPEEVGASDDADA
;
A
#
# COMPACT_ATOMS: atom_id res chain seq x y z
N MET A 1 8.11 11.16 8.96
CA MET A 1 6.70 10.90 8.59
C MET A 1 5.87 11.85 9.40
N ALA A 2 4.84 12.50 8.82
CA ALA A 2 3.87 13.22 9.62
C ALA A 2 3.31 12.25 10.68
N ASP A 3 3.19 12.70 11.92
CA ASP A 3 2.67 11.89 13.03
C ASP A 3 1.14 11.96 12.98
N TRP A 4 0.54 11.23 12.05
CA TRP A 4 -0.90 11.14 11.90
C TRP A 4 -1.42 9.93 12.67
N THR A 5 -2.46 10.18 13.46
CA THR A 5 -3.01 9.17 14.38
C THR A 5 -4.13 8.39 13.69
N VAL A 6 -3.98 7.05 13.64
CA VAL A 6 -5.07 6.14 13.26
C VAL A 6 -6.12 6.12 14.37
N SER A 7 -7.38 6.26 14.02
CA SER A 7 -8.45 6.26 15.02
C SER A 7 -8.68 4.85 15.58
N ALA A 8 -9.15 4.75 16.82
CA ALA A 8 -9.54 3.47 17.42
C ALA A 8 -10.68 2.78 16.65
N ASP A 9 -11.55 3.57 15.99
CA ASP A 9 -12.64 3.07 15.17
C ASP A 9 -12.14 2.41 13.88
N ASP A 10 -11.12 3.00 13.23
CA ASP A 10 -10.47 2.42 12.05
C ASP A 10 -9.80 1.09 12.39
N LEU A 11 -9.09 1.06 13.52
CA LEU A 11 -8.45 -0.15 14.04
C LEU A 11 -9.50 -1.25 14.33
N ALA A 12 -10.58 -0.91 15.05
CA ALA A 12 -11.66 -1.85 15.32
C ALA A 12 -12.36 -2.34 14.05
N ALA A 13 -12.47 -1.50 13.02
CA ALA A 13 -13.00 -1.88 11.72
C ALA A 13 -12.09 -2.91 11.02
N VAL A 14 -10.78 -2.67 10.97
CA VAL A 14 -9.83 -3.63 10.38
C VAL A 14 -9.84 -4.95 11.14
N ARG A 15 -9.86 -4.94 12.48
CA ARG A 15 -9.98 -6.16 13.31
C ARG A 15 -11.18 -7.03 12.92
N ARG A 16 -12.34 -6.41 12.69
CA ARG A 16 -13.54 -7.11 12.19
C ARG A 16 -13.34 -7.68 10.78
N MET A 17 -12.66 -6.96 9.90
CA MET A 17 -12.40 -7.39 8.51
C MET A 17 -11.42 -8.57 8.42
N VAL A 18 -10.44 -8.62 9.32
CA VAL A 18 -9.40 -9.66 9.32
C VAL A 18 -9.70 -10.82 10.27
N GLY A 19 -10.75 -10.70 11.10
CA GLY A 19 -11.15 -11.73 12.05
C GLY A 19 -10.18 -11.89 13.23
N GLU A 20 -9.51 -10.80 13.64
CA GLU A 20 -8.56 -10.78 14.77
C GLU A 20 -9.11 -9.84 15.86
N PRO A 21 -9.97 -10.33 16.77
CA PRO A 21 -10.63 -9.48 17.75
C PRO A 21 -9.70 -8.98 18.85
N ASP A 22 -8.61 -9.70 19.13
CA ASP A 22 -7.77 -9.51 20.31
C ASP A 22 -6.43 -8.85 19.96
N ASP A 23 -5.94 -7.99 20.86
CA ASP A 23 -4.60 -7.39 20.79
C ASP A 23 -3.53 -8.40 21.20
N VAL A 24 -3.21 -9.31 20.27
CA VAL A 24 -2.26 -10.39 20.49
C VAL A 24 -1.34 -10.57 19.30
N ALA A 25 -0.09 -10.93 19.58
CA ALA A 25 0.90 -11.20 18.54
C ALA A 25 0.43 -12.32 17.59
N PRO A 26 0.64 -12.17 16.26
CA PRO A 26 1.35 -11.09 15.59
C PRO A 26 0.48 -9.84 15.26
N TRP A 27 -0.82 -9.86 15.54
CA TRP A 27 -1.79 -8.82 15.18
C TRP A 27 -2.07 -7.88 16.34
N THR A 28 -1.01 -7.23 16.84
CA THR A 28 -1.14 -6.22 17.89
C THR A 28 -1.70 -4.91 17.35
N ASP A 29 -2.24 -4.07 18.23
CA ASP A 29 -2.76 -2.75 17.90
C ASP A 29 -1.67 -1.88 17.23
N ASP A 30 -0.43 -1.96 17.70
CA ASP A 30 0.72 -1.28 17.10
C ASP A 30 0.98 -1.74 15.65
N VAL A 31 0.91 -3.06 15.41
CA VAL A 31 1.15 -3.64 14.08
C VAL A 31 0.03 -3.23 13.12
N LEU A 32 -1.22 -3.37 13.53
CA LEU A 32 -2.37 -3.00 12.70
C LEU A 32 -2.43 -1.50 12.45
N THR A 33 -2.09 -0.68 13.45
CA THR A 33 -1.95 0.78 13.29
C THR A 33 -0.87 1.11 12.27
N GLY A 34 0.29 0.46 12.32
CA GLY A 34 1.35 0.63 11.32
C GLY A 34 0.92 0.23 9.91
N ILE A 35 0.17 -0.86 9.76
CA ILE A 35 -0.36 -1.30 8.45
C ILE A 35 -1.40 -0.32 7.93
N ILE A 36 -2.38 0.10 8.74
CA ILE A 36 -3.35 1.14 8.35
C ILE A 36 -2.61 2.41 7.96
N ALA A 37 -1.52 2.71 8.68
CA ALA A 37 -0.70 3.86 8.39
C ALA A 37 0.11 3.78 7.08
N GLY A 38 0.13 2.63 6.42
CA GLY A 38 0.68 2.50 5.07
C GLY A 38 -0.24 3.03 3.96
N TYR A 39 -1.53 3.26 4.26
CA TYR A 39 -2.56 3.48 3.24
C TYR A 39 -3.36 4.78 3.44
N PRO A 40 -2.71 5.96 3.47
CA PRO A 40 -3.43 7.23 3.53
C PRO A 40 -4.19 7.50 2.23
N LEU A 41 -5.39 8.05 2.39
CA LEU A 41 -6.28 8.47 1.32
C LEU A 41 -6.51 9.98 1.37
N ARG A 42 -6.85 10.52 0.21
CA ARG A 42 -7.38 11.88 0.09
C ARG A 42 -8.65 12.01 0.95
N ASP A 43 -8.73 13.08 1.74
CA ASP A 43 -9.87 13.30 2.63
C ASP A 43 -11.14 13.73 1.87
N SER A 44 -12.26 13.85 2.60
CA SER A 44 -13.54 14.31 2.02
C SER A 44 -13.52 15.75 1.52
N SER A 45 -12.56 16.55 1.98
CA SER A 45 -12.32 17.93 1.56
C SER A 45 -11.32 18.03 0.41
N ASN A 46 -10.91 16.89 -0.15
CA ASN A 46 -10.02 16.75 -1.29
C ASN A 46 -8.55 17.13 -1.00
N HIS A 47 -8.14 17.18 0.28
CA HIS A 47 -6.74 17.37 0.68
C HIS A 47 -5.97 16.05 0.57
N GLU A 48 -4.76 16.12 0.03
CA GLU A 48 -3.87 14.96 -0.09
C GLU A 48 -3.12 14.72 1.23
N PRO A 49 -2.71 13.47 1.51
CA PRO A 49 -1.85 13.16 2.63
C PRO A 49 -0.56 13.98 2.58
N GLY A 50 -0.37 14.85 3.58
CA GLY A 50 0.75 15.79 3.64
C GLY A 50 0.35 17.26 3.56
N ASP A 51 -0.89 17.57 3.18
CA ASP A 51 -1.45 18.91 3.34
C ASP A 51 -1.74 19.21 4.82
N ASP A 52 -1.48 20.43 5.28
CA ASP A 52 -1.73 20.84 6.68
C ASP A 52 -3.20 20.74 7.09
N ALA A 53 -4.11 20.84 6.11
CA ALA A 53 -5.55 20.75 6.30
C ALA A 53 -6.08 19.31 6.15
N TRP A 54 -5.22 18.35 5.85
CA TRP A 54 -5.62 16.95 5.64
C TRP A 54 -6.11 16.31 6.94
N VAL A 55 -7.29 15.72 6.87
CA VAL A 55 -7.84 14.92 7.97
C VAL A 55 -7.44 13.46 7.78
N PRO A 56 -6.81 12.80 8.79
CA PRO A 56 -6.44 11.39 8.75
C PRO A 56 -7.57 10.50 8.20
N THR A 57 -7.36 9.97 7.00
CA THR A 57 -8.32 9.12 6.28
C THR A 57 -7.54 7.99 5.62
N PHE A 58 -7.97 6.74 5.82
CA PHE A 58 -7.21 5.54 5.43
C PHE A 58 -8.00 4.56 4.58
N ASP A 59 -7.30 3.82 3.71
CA ASP A 59 -7.88 2.70 2.98
C ASP A 59 -7.86 1.43 3.82
N LEU A 60 -8.91 1.25 4.62
CA LEU A 60 -9.07 0.08 5.48
C LEU A 60 -9.17 -1.23 4.68
N ASN A 61 -9.65 -1.18 3.44
CA ASN A 61 -9.70 -2.35 2.56
C ASN A 61 -8.31 -2.73 2.07
N ALA A 62 -7.46 -1.76 1.73
CA ALA A 62 -6.06 -2.03 1.38
C ALA A 62 -5.30 -2.61 2.58
N ALA A 63 -5.47 -2.04 3.77
CA ALA A 63 -4.87 -2.54 5.01
C ALA A 63 -5.31 -3.98 5.33
N ALA A 64 -6.62 -4.26 5.26
CA ALA A 64 -7.14 -5.61 5.48
C ALA A 64 -6.63 -6.61 4.44
N ALA A 65 -6.51 -6.20 3.17
CA ALA A 65 -5.95 -7.04 2.12
C ALA A 65 -4.51 -7.44 2.43
N GLU A 66 -3.67 -6.50 2.87
CA GLU A 66 -2.28 -6.78 3.26
C GLU A 66 -2.21 -7.78 4.41
N VAL A 67 -3.03 -7.60 5.45
CA VAL A 67 -3.09 -8.54 6.59
C VAL A 67 -3.43 -9.96 6.10
N TRP A 68 -4.41 -10.10 5.21
CA TRP A 68 -4.76 -11.41 4.64
C TRP A 68 -3.64 -12.01 3.78
N GLU A 69 -2.84 -11.20 3.09
CA GLU A 69 -1.65 -11.66 2.35
C GLU A 69 -0.55 -12.15 3.29
N GLN A 70 -0.27 -11.40 4.35
CA GLN A 70 0.69 -11.81 5.37
C GLN A 70 0.27 -13.12 6.05
N LYS A 71 -1.04 -13.30 6.34
CA LYS A 71 -1.58 -14.58 6.83
C LYS A 71 -1.37 -15.72 5.83
N ALA A 72 -1.58 -15.47 4.54
CA ALA A 72 -1.32 -16.46 3.51
C ALA A 72 0.17 -16.84 3.45
N ALA A 73 1.08 -15.86 3.53
CA ALA A 73 2.53 -16.09 3.55
C ALA A 73 2.97 -16.94 4.75
N ALA A 74 2.39 -16.70 5.94
CA ALA A 74 2.66 -17.48 7.14
C ALA A 74 2.21 -18.95 7.03
N LEU A 75 1.28 -19.26 6.13
CA LEU A 75 0.82 -20.63 5.84
C LEU A 75 1.69 -21.35 4.81
N THR A 76 2.43 -20.62 3.95
CA THR A 76 3.27 -21.21 2.90
C THR A 76 4.47 -21.99 3.46
N SER A 77 5.02 -21.58 4.61
CA SER A 77 6.15 -22.26 5.25
C SER A 77 5.77 -23.57 5.95
N GLN A 78 4.50 -23.96 5.95
CA GLN A 78 3.99 -25.14 6.66
C GLN A 78 3.71 -26.30 5.69
N TYR A 79 4.38 -27.44 5.88
CA TYR A 79 4.16 -28.63 5.06
C TYR A 79 2.80 -29.29 5.32
N ASP A 80 2.20 -29.87 4.26
CA ASP A 80 1.02 -30.71 4.37
C ASP A 80 1.41 -32.07 4.98
N ALA A 81 0.83 -32.42 6.13
CA ALA A 81 1.00 -33.72 6.75
C ALA A 81 -0.31 -34.51 6.59
N THR A 82 -0.22 -35.67 5.95
CA THR A 82 -1.30 -36.66 5.87
C THR A 82 -1.11 -37.65 7.01
N VAL A 83 -2.03 -37.67 7.96
CA VAL A 83 -2.07 -38.67 9.05
C VAL A 83 -3.46 -39.30 9.05
N ASP A 84 -3.51 -40.63 8.98
CA ASP A 84 -4.69 -41.48 9.15
C ASP A 84 -5.94 -41.05 8.37
N GLY A 85 -5.80 -40.79 7.06
CA GLY A 85 -6.93 -40.62 6.14
C GLY A 85 -7.62 -39.25 6.19
N THR A 86 -7.10 -38.29 6.97
CA THR A 86 -7.57 -36.90 6.94
C THR A 86 -6.46 -35.98 6.43
N THR A 87 -6.57 -35.59 5.16
CA THR A 87 -5.68 -34.62 4.52
C THR A 87 -6.46 -33.35 4.19
N ALA A 88 -5.77 -32.21 4.19
CA ALA A 88 -6.25 -30.88 3.79
C ALA A 88 -7.05 -30.11 4.85
N ARG A 89 -6.33 -29.44 5.75
CA ARG A 89 -6.82 -28.24 6.45
C ARG A 89 -5.98 -26.99 6.17
N ARG A 90 -4.73 -27.13 5.72
CA ARG A 90 -3.80 -26.01 5.46
C ARG A 90 -4.00 -25.38 4.09
N SER A 91 -4.05 -26.16 3.02
CA SER A 91 -4.35 -25.69 1.65
C SER A 91 -5.70 -24.94 1.55
N GLN A 92 -6.71 -25.39 2.31
CA GLN A 92 -8.00 -24.70 2.41
C GLN A 92 -7.89 -23.33 3.09
N LYS A 93 -7.13 -23.24 4.19
CA LYS A 93 -6.87 -21.96 4.89
C LYS A 93 -6.07 -20.99 4.03
N PHE A 94 -5.03 -21.47 3.33
CA PHE A 94 -4.25 -20.67 2.40
C PHE A 94 -5.12 -20.12 1.27
N THR A 95 -5.93 -20.98 0.65
CA THR A 95 -6.87 -20.59 -0.41
C THR A 95 -7.89 -19.58 0.10
N HIS A 96 -8.41 -19.75 1.32
CA HIS A 96 -9.32 -18.80 1.93
C HIS A 96 -8.65 -17.44 2.17
N ALA A 97 -7.44 -17.43 2.75
CA ALA A 97 -6.69 -16.20 2.99
C ALA A 97 -6.43 -15.42 1.68
N LEU A 98 -6.03 -16.11 0.60
CA LEU A 98 -5.87 -15.47 -0.71
C LEU A 98 -7.19 -14.93 -1.27
N ARG A 99 -8.30 -15.64 -1.11
CA ARG A 99 -9.62 -15.16 -1.53
C ARG A 99 -10.05 -13.90 -0.77
N MET A 100 -9.79 -13.85 0.54
CA MET A 100 -10.08 -12.67 1.36
C MET A 100 -9.18 -11.49 0.98
N ALA A 101 -7.88 -11.72 0.74
CA ALA A 101 -6.98 -10.70 0.23
C ALA A 101 -7.47 -10.10 -1.10
N GLN A 102 -7.90 -10.95 -2.04
CA GLN A 102 -8.47 -10.49 -3.31
C GLN A 102 -9.79 -9.74 -3.11
N TYR A 103 -10.66 -10.22 -2.23
CA TYR A 103 -11.96 -9.59 -1.93
C TYR A 103 -11.79 -8.15 -1.44
N TYR A 104 -10.86 -7.92 -0.51
CA TYR A 104 -10.59 -6.58 0.01
C TYR A 104 -9.80 -5.72 -0.98
N ARG A 105 -8.83 -6.30 -1.71
CA ARG A 105 -8.11 -5.57 -2.76
C ARG A 105 -9.04 -5.06 -3.87
N ALA A 106 -10.11 -5.79 -4.19
CA ALA A 106 -11.11 -5.34 -5.18
C ALA A 106 -11.98 -4.17 -4.68
N ARG A 107 -12.02 -3.90 -3.37
CA ARG A 107 -12.81 -2.84 -2.74
C ARG A 107 -11.99 -1.62 -2.31
N ARG A 108 -10.68 -1.70 -2.49
CA ARG A 108 -9.77 -0.61 -2.16
C ARG A 108 -10.03 0.60 -3.06
N SER A 109 -9.71 1.78 -2.56
CA SER A 109 -9.78 3.03 -3.32
C SER A 109 -8.74 3.01 -4.44
N ALA A 110 -9.14 3.46 -5.64
CA ALA A 110 -8.21 3.55 -6.77
C ALA A 110 -7.17 4.65 -6.49
N ARG A 111 -5.89 4.26 -6.44
CA ARG A 111 -4.78 5.20 -6.31
C ARG A 111 -4.28 5.59 -7.70
N VAL A 112 -4.30 6.88 -8.01
CA VAL A 112 -3.69 7.42 -9.22
C VAL A 112 -2.27 7.86 -8.88
N THR A 113 -1.28 7.20 -9.47
CA THR A 113 0.12 7.64 -9.37
C THR A 113 0.50 8.31 -10.68
N ALA A 114 0.83 9.60 -10.63
CA ALA A 114 1.40 10.29 -11.78
C ALA A 114 2.80 9.73 -12.05
N VAL A 115 3.01 9.15 -13.23
CA VAL A 115 4.34 8.77 -13.71
C VAL A 115 4.93 9.99 -14.40
N THR A 116 5.84 10.69 -13.73
CA THR A 116 6.65 11.72 -14.37
C THR A 116 7.83 11.02 -15.05
N THR A 117 7.75 10.86 -16.36
CA THR A 117 8.94 10.51 -17.15
C THR A 117 9.90 11.70 -17.07
N VAL A 118 11.12 11.49 -16.59
CA VAL A 118 12.19 12.49 -16.66
C VAL A 118 12.54 12.66 -18.14
N GLY A 119 11.94 13.67 -18.77
CA GLY A 119 12.29 14.07 -20.12
C GLY A 119 13.69 14.67 -20.11
N ASP A 120 14.60 14.01 -20.81
CA ASP A 120 15.95 14.47 -21.13
C ASP A 120 15.86 15.80 -21.90
N ALA A 121 16.05 16.91 -21.18
CA ALA A 121 16.14 18.25 -21.76
C ALA A 121 17.59 18.54 -22.14
N ALA A 122 18.10 17.85 -23.16
CA ALA A 122 19.31 18.27 -23.86
C ALA A 122 18.96 19.37 -24.87
N THR A 123 18.93 20.62 -24.41
CA THR A 123 18.93 21.79 -25.29
C THR A 123 20.28 21.88 -25.99
N VAL A 124 20.37 21.42 -27.24
CA VAL A 124 21.49 21.80 -28.13
C VAL A 124 21.22 23.22 -28.60
N THR A 125 21.86 24.19 -27.95
CA THR A 125 22.01 25.55 -28.49
C THR A 125 22.97 25.49 -29.69
N PRO A 126 22.58 25.93 -30.89
CA PRO A 126 23.57 26.16 -31.94
C PRO A 126 24.44 27.34 -31.52
N GLU A 127 25.68 27.02 -31.15
CA GLU A 127 26.78 27.94 -30.93
C GLU A 127 27.02 28.75 -32.21
N GLU A 128 27.21 30.06 -32.02
CA GLU A 128 27.40 31.05 -33.07
C GLU A 128 28.58 30.72 -33.99
N VAL A 129 28.31 30.64 -35.29
CA VAL A 129 29.37 30.60 -36.30
C VAL A 129 29.93 32.02 -36.43
N GLY A 130 31.02 32.29 -35.71
CA GLY A 130 31.84 33.47 -35.94
C GLY A 130 32.41 33.46 -37.36
N ALA A 131 31.95 34.37 -38.20
CA ALA A 131 32.65 34.78 -39.41
C ALA A 131 33.35 36.11 -39.10
N SER A 132 34.67 36.01 -39.12
CA SER A 132 35.67 37.03 -38.84
C SER A 132 35.56 38.28 -39.72
N ASP A 133 35.84 39.40 -39.05
CA ASP A 133 36.63 40.55 -39.50
C ASP A 133 37.47 40.30 -40.76
N ASP A 134 37.29 41.13 -41.79
CA ASP A 134 38.40 41.73 -42.54
C ASP A 134 37.88 42.94 -43.34
N ALA A 135 38.33 44.11 -42.89
CA ALA A 135 38.17 45.39 -43.54
C ALA A 135 39.31 45.66 -44.53
N ASP A 136 38.99 46.45 -45.57
CA ASP A 136 39.86 47.40 -46.28
C ASP A 136 41.06 46.89 -47.13
N ALA A 137 40.89 46.91 -48.46
CA ALA A 137 41.85 47.44 -49.45
C ALA A 137 41.20 47.58 -50.85
#